data_AF-A0AAW8KTP0-F1
#
_entry.id   AF-A0AAW8KTP0-F1
#
_cell.length_a   1.000
_cell.length_b   1.000
_cell.length_c   1.000
_cell.angle_alpha   90.00
_cell.angle_beta   90.00
_cell.angle_gamma   90.00
#
_symmetry.space_group_name_H-M   'P 1'
#
loop_
_entity.id
_entity.type
_entity.pdbx_description
1 polymer ?
#
loop_
_entity_poly.entity_id
_entity_poly.type
_entity_poly.pdbx_seq_one_letter_code
_entity_poly.pdbx_strand_id
1 'polypeptide(L)'
;QYGTNVRTMTLPGLVLRDVNNVTLKGLDIHRFCIGVLINRSSNNLIQHNRISNNYGGAGVMLTGDDGQGNPTATTTNNNKVLDNIFQDNGDGLELTRGAAFNLIANNHFVST
;
A
#
# COMPACT_ATOMS: atom_id res chain seq x y z
N GLN A 1 12.56 -5.29 -17.85
CA GLN A 1 12.73 -3.91 -17.37
C GLN A 1 11.66 -3.68 -16.31
N TYR A 2 12.02 -3.55 -15.04
CA TYR A 2 11.04 -3.25 -13.99
C TYR A 2 10.68 -1.76 -14.08
N GLY A 3 9.39 -1.46 -14.21
CA GLY A 3 8.86 -0.10 -14.22
C GLY A 3 9.13 0.65 -12.91
N THR A 4 8.88 1.95 -12.95
CA THR A 4 9.42 3.07 -12.14
C THR A 4 9.59 2.92 -10.62
N ASN A 5 9.17 1.85 -9.93
CA ASN A 5 9.52 1.74 -8.51
C ASN A 5 9.37 0.39 -7.79
N VAL A 6 9.44 -0.77 -8.46
CA VAL A 6 9.38 -2.04 -7.70
C VAL A 6 10.69 -2.27 -6.91
N ARG A 7 10.82 -1.62 -5.74
CA ARG A 7 12.00 -1.70 -4.88
C ARG A 7 12.04 -2.99 -4.08
N THR A 8 10.88 -3.48 -3.63
CA THR A 8 10.70 -4.80 -3.01
C THR A 8 9.23 -5.04 -2.62
N MET A 9 8.84 -6.30 -2.38
CA MET A 9 7.62 -6.68 -1.62
C MET A 9 7.96 -7.32 -0.26
N THR A 10 9.21 -7.22 0.18
CA THR A 10 9.71 -7.83 1.41
C THR A 10 9.59 -6.88 2.59
N LEU A 11 9.51 -7.47 3.80
CA LEU A 11 9.47 -6.77 5.09
C LEU A 11 8.36 -5.72 5.25
N PRO A 12 7.10 -6.00 4.85
CA PRO A 12 5.97 -5.16 5.20
C PRO A 12 5.64 -5.24 6.70
N GLY A 13 5.13 -4.16 7.28
CA GLY A 13 4.58 -4.16 8.64
C GLY A 13 3.26 -4.93 8.71
N LEU A 14 2.32 -4.58 7.84
CA LEU A 14 1.03 -5.27 7.68
C LEU A 14 0.83 -5.76 6.25
N VAL A 15 0.21 -6.93 6.11
CA VAL A 15 -0.05 -7.57 4.80
C VAL A 15 -1.51 -7.93 4.66
N LEU A 16 -2.13 -7.39 3.62
CA LEU A 16 -3.40 -7.87 3.08
C LEU A 16 -3.07 -8.59 1.77
N ARG A 17 -3.05 -9.93 1.80
CA ARG A 17 -2.70 -10.76 0.64
C ARG A 17 -3.78 -11.79 0.37
N ASP A 18 -4.29 -11.81 -0.87
CA ASP A 18 -5.37 -12.72 -1.29
C ASP A 18 -6.60 -12.63 -0.37
N VAL A 19 -6.92 -11.42 0.13
CA VAL A 19 -8.05 -11.15 1.04
C VAL A 19 -9.01 -10.11 0.48
N ASN A 20 -10.24 -10.12 0.98
CA ASN A 20 -11.29 -9.19 0.58
C ASN A 20 -12.04 -8.61 1.80
N ASN A 21 -12.51 -7.37 1.68
CA ASN A 21 -13.36 -6.69 2.68
C ASN A 21 -12.71 -6.49 4.06
N VAL A 22 -11.39 -6.34 4.13
CA VAL A 22 -10.68 -6.04 5.38
C VAL A 22 -10.62 -4.53 5.62
N THR A 23 -10.81 -4.11 6.87
CA THR A 23 -10.61 -2.71 7.29
C THR A 23 -9.43 -2.61 8.25
N LEU A 24 -8.47 -1.73 7.95
CA LEU A 24 -7.42 -1.28 8.88
C LEU A 24 -7.70 0.16 9.29
N LYS A 25 -7.92 0.39 10.59
CA LYS A 25 -8.32 1.68 11.14
C LYS A 25 -7.70 1.98 12.49
N GLY A 26 -7.27 3.22 12.69
CA GLY A 26 -6.78 3.72 13.99
C GLY A 26 -5.42 3.18 14.39
N LEU A 27 -4.62 2.73 13.43
CA LEU A 27 -3.29 2.17 13.66
C LEU A 27 -2.20 3.24 13.51
N ASP A 28 -1.13 3.09 14.29
CA ASP A 28 0.14 3.79 14.08
C ASP A 28 1.16 2.78 13.52
N ILE A 29 1.57 2.99 12.26
CA ILE A 29 2.35 2.04 11.46
C ILE A 29 3.64 2.73 11.04
N HIS A 30 4.76 2.37 11.68
CA HIS A 30 6.00 3.08 11.47
C HIS A 30 7.26 2.21 11.48
N ARG A 31 8.31 2.68 10.78
CA ARG A 31 9.65 2.07 10.73
C ARG A 31 9.70 0.69 10.06
N PHE A 32 8.91 0.48 9.00
CA PHE A 32 8.99 -0.69 8.13
C PHE A 32 9.60 -0.35 6.76
N CYS A 33 9.94 -1.38 5.99
CA CYS A 33 10.28 -1.21 4.57
C CYS A 33 9.04 -0.75 3.78
N ILE A 34 7.92 -1.45 4.01
CA ILE A 34 6.60 -1.10 3.51
C ILE A 34 5.67 -1.01 4.73
N GLY A 35 4.95 0.09 4.92
CA GLY A 35 4.01 0.20 6.05
C GLY A 35 2.87 -0.82 5.93
N VAL A 36 2.09 -0.71 4.86
CA VAL A 36 1.02 -1.67 4.50
C VAL A 36 1.21 -2.16 3.07
N LEU A 37 1.24 -3.48 2.90
CA LEU A 37 1.20 -4.12 1.59
C LEU A 37 -0.21 -4.66 1.31
N ILE A 38 -0.84 -4.18 0.24
CA ILE A 38 -2.10 -4.70 -0.32
C ILE A 38 -1.76 -5.44 -1.61
N ASN A 39 -1.86 -6.77 -1.58
CA ASN A 39 -1.42 -7.64 -2.65
C ASN A 39 -2.51 -8.62 -3.09
N ARG A 40 -2.88 -8.60 -4.37
CA ARG A 40 -3.96 -9.42 -4.96
C ARG A 40 -5.23 -9.44 -4.12
N SER A 41 -5.60 -8.28 -3.59
CA SER A 41 -6.66 -8.13 -2.59
C SER A 41 -7.62 -7.03 -3.00
N SER A 42 -8.92 -7.19 -2.73
CA SER A 42 -9.94 -6.25 -3.18
C SER A 42 -10.88 -5.75 -2.08
N ASN A 43 -11.50 -4.59 -2.31
CA ASN A 43 -12.51 -4.02 -1.42
C ASN A 43 -12.04 -3.79 0.03
N ASN A 44 -10.73 -3.62 0.23
CA ASN A 44 -10.18 -3.31 1.55
C ASN A 44 -10.20 -1.81 1.81
N LEU A 45 -10.24 -1.43 3.08
CA LEU A 45 -10.31 -0.04 3.52
C LEU A 45 -9.19 0.26 4.53
N ILE A 46 -8.28 1.14 4.13
CA ILE A 46 -7.23 1.70 4.99
C ILE A 46 -7.65 3.12 5.35
N GLN A 47 -8.05 3.36 6.60
CA GLN A 47 -8.56 4.67 6.99
C GLN A 47 -8.15 5.15 8.37
N HIS A 48 -7.99 6.46 8.56
CA HIS A 48 -7.71 7.05 9.87
C HIS A 48 -6.50 6.42 10.57
N ASN A 49 -5.45 6.09 9.81
CA ASN A 49 -4.18 5.59 10.33
C ASN A 49 -3.11 6.67 10.25
N ARG A 50 -2.10 6.55 11.12
CA ARG A 50 -0.81 7.24 10.98
C ARG A 50 0.18 6.25 10.39
N ILE A 51 0.78 6.61 9.26
CA ILE A 51 1.72 5.77 8.52
C ILE A 51 2.99 6.60 8.37
N SER A 52 4.04 6.30 9.12
CA SER A 52 5.20 7.19 9.18
C SER A 52 6.57 6.51 9.18
N ASN A 53 7.58 7.22 8.70
CA ASN A 53 8.97 6.78 8.76
C ASN A 53 9.20 5.37 8.17
N ASN A 54 8.46 5.00 7.11
CA ASN A 54 8.69 3.77 6.38
C ASN A 54 9.63 4.04 5.19
N TYR A 55 10.72 3.27 5.08
CA TYR A 55 11.81 3.53 4.12
C TYR A 55 12.27 2.24 3.43
N GLY A 56 12.40 2.29 2.10
CA GLY A 56 12.82 1.17 1.27
C GLY A 56 11.77 0.84 0.20
N GLY A 57 10.50 0.74 0.59
CA GLY A 57 9.34 0.61 -0.29
C GLY A 57 8.46 1.85 -0.23
N ALA A 58 7.32 1.77 0.45
CA ALA A 58 6.34 2.85 0.57
C ALA A 58 5.56 2.81 1.90
N GLY A 59 4.89 3.91 2.26
CA GLY A 59 3.92 3.91 3.35
C GLY A 59 2.79 2.90 3.12
N VAL A 60 2.14 2.96 1.96
CA VAL A 60 1.20 1.92 1.50
C VAL A 60 1.54 1.51 0.06
N MET A 61 1.67 0.22 -0.19
CA MET A 61 1.89 -0.34 -1.53
C MET A 61 0.68 -1.18 -1.96
N LEU A 62 0.13 -0.90 -3.14
CA LEU A 62 -0.90 -1.71 -3.79
C LEU A 62 -0.31 -2.36 -5.03
N THR A 63 -0.36 -3.69 -5.10
CA THR A 63 0.24 -4.43 -6.20
C THR A 63 -0.49 -5.73 -6.49
N GLY A 64 -0.78 -6.00 -7.76
CA GLY A 64 -1.22 -7.30 -8.24
C GLY A 64 -0.05 -8.20 -8.66
N ASP A 65 1.17 -8.02 -8.14
CA ASP A 65 2.30 -8.90 -8.44
C ASP A 65 2.03 -10.35 -7.95
N ASP A 66 2.42 -11.33 -8.77
CA ASP A 66 2.28 -12.77 -8.49
C ASP A 66 3.40 -13.36 -7.61
N GLY A 67 4.40 -12.56 -7.25
CA GLY A 67 5.61 -12.99 -6.55
C GLY A 67 6.76 -13.41 -7.45
N GLN A 68 6.53 -13.45 -8.77
CA GLN A 68 7.53 -13.72 -9.81
C GLN A 68 7.81 -12.49 -10.67
N GLY A 69 7.22 -11.34 -10.32
CA GLY A 69 7.36 -10.10 -11.07
C GLY A 69 6.36 -9.94 -12.21
N ASN A 70 5.41 -10.87 -12.38
CA ASN A 70 4.36 -10.75 -13.39
C ASN A 70 3.11 -10.05 -12.82
N PRO A 71 2.37 -9.31 -13.65
CA PRO A 71 1.06 -8.80 -13.27
C PRO A 71 0.04 -9.95 -13.16
N THR A 72 -0.77 -9.94 -12.12
CA THR A 72 -2.08 -10.58 -12.12
C THR A 72 -3.13 -9.55 -12.57
N ALA A 73 -3.94 -9.90 -13.57
CA ALA A 73 -4.92 -8.98 -14.11
C ALA A 73 -6.00 -8.69 -13.05
N THR A 74 -6.11 -7.42 -12.67
CA THR A 74 -7.21 -6.87 -11.86
C THR A 74 -7.48 -7.60 -10.54
N THR A 75 -6.48 -8.05 -9.80
CA THR A 75 -6.68 -8.69 -8.47
C THR A 75 -6.58 -7.68 -7.33
N THR A 76 -5.81 -6.61 -7.49
CA THR A 76 -5.67 -5.54 -6.49
C THR A 76 -6.56 -4.35 -6.86
N ASN A 77 -7.86 -4.51 -6.63
CA ASN A 77 -8.86 -3.57 -7.12
C ASN A 77 -9.82 -3.07 -6.04
N ASN A 78 -10.48 -1.93 -6.31
CA ASN A 78 -11.54 -1.38 -5.46
C ASN A 78 -11.14 -1.21 -3.97
N ASN A 79 -9.85 -1.15 -3.67
CA ASN A 79 -9.35 -0.81 -2.34
C ASN A 79 -9.43 0.71 -2.16
N LYS A 80 -9.60 1.12 -0.91
CA LYS A 80 -9.73 2.51 -0.52
C LYS A 80 -8.66 2.85 0.51
N VAL A 81 -7.89 3.91 0.25
CA VAL A 81 -6.94 4.49 1.21
C VAL A 81 -7.42 5.91 1.48
N LEU A 82 -8.08 6.13 2.61
CA LEU A 82 -8.84 7.34 2.91
C LEU A 82 -8.44 7.97 4.24
N ASP A 83 -8.35 9.29 4.33
CA ASP A 83 -8.26 9.99 5.62
C ASP A 83 -7.09 9.52 6.52
N ASN A 84 -5.96 9.11 5.91
CA ASN A 84 -4.74 8.72 6.65
C ASN A 84 -3.72 9.87 6.69
N ILE A 85 -2.83 9.83 7.67
CA ILE A 85 -1.64 10.69 7.73
C ILE A 85 -0.44 9.87 7.25
N PHE A 86 0.18 10.31 6.17
CA PHE A 86 1.45 9.81 5.67
C PHE A 86 2.54 10.81 6.02
N GLN A 87 3.40 10.46 6.99
CA GLN A 87 4.42 11.37 7.49
C GLN A 87 5.82 10.79 7.32
N ASP A 88 6.73 11.53 6.69
CA ASP A 88 8.16 11.18 6.61
C ASP A 88 8.43 9.77 6.05
N ASN A 89 7.59 9.26 5.15
CA ASN A 89 7.88 8.01 4.43
C ASN A 89 8.80 8.31 3.23
N GLY A 90 9.52 7.29 2.73
CA GLY A 90 10.26 7.39 1.47
C GLY A 90 9.32 7.76 0.32
N ASP A 91 8.55 6.78 -0.18
CA ASP A 91 7.33 7.07 -0.93
C ASP A 91 6.13 6.98 0.01
N GLY A 92 5.22 7.95 -0.04
CA GLY A 92 3.99 7.89 0.75
C GLY A 92 3.11 6.72 0.32
N LEU A 93 2.91 6.57 -0.99
CA LEU A 93 1.99 5.61 -1.57
C LEU A 93 2.49 5.13 -2.92
N GLU A 94 2.39 3.82 -3.18
CA GLU A 94 2.82 3.23 -4.45
C GLU A 94 1.73 2.29 -5.00
N LEU A 95 1.31 2.53 -6.25
CA LEU A 95 0.44 1.63 -6.99
C LEU A 95 1.21 1.08 -8.18
N THR A 96 1.30 -0.24 -8.27
CA THR A 96 2.05 -0.90 -9.34
C THR A 96 1.16 -1.85 -10.13
N ARG A 97 1.79 -2.72 -10.93
CA ARG A 97 1.14 -3.66 -11.85
C ARG A 97 -0.06 -4.38 -11.19
N GLY A 98 -1.16 -4.50 -11.92
CA GLY A 98 -2.37 -5.18 -11.43
C GLY A 98 -3.22 -4.39 -10.43
N ALA A 99 -2.79 -3.19 -10.01
CA ALA A 99 -3.63 -2.27 -9.25
C ALA A 99 -4.59 -1.51 -10.20
N ALA A 100 -5.90 -1.59 -9.97
CA ALA A 100 -6.91 -0.93 -10.80
C ALA A 100 -8.11 -0.48 -9.97
N PHE A 101 -8.79 0.61 -10.36
CA PHE A 101 -10.04 1.07 -9.73
C PHE A 101 -9.96 1.31 -8.20
N ASN A 102 -8.76 1.57 -7.67
CA ASN A 102 -8.58 1.90 -6.26
C ASN A 102 -8.86 3.39 -6.03
N LEU A 103 -9.44 3.75 -4.88
CA LEU A 103 -9.73 5.13 -4.50
C LEU A 103 -8.73 5.61 -3.45
N ILE A 104 -8.02 6.67 -3.77
CA ILE A 104 -7.09 7.34 -2.85
C ILE A 104 -7.60 8.77 -2.68
N ALA A 105 -8.06 9.12 -1.48
CA ALA A 105 -8.67 10.43 -1.24
C ALA A 105 -8.45 10.91 0.20
N ASN A 106 -8.41 12.23 0.39
CA ASN A 106 -8.34 12.89 1.71
C ASN A 106 -7.19 12.45 2.63
N ASN A 107 -6.12 11.87 2.08
CA ASN A 107 -4.93 11.56 2.86
C ASN A 107 -4.06 12.82 2.99
N HIS A 108 -3.45 13.01 4.14
CA HIS A 108 -2.49 14.09 4.38
C HIS A 108 -1.07 13.56 4.25
N PHE A 109 -0.34 14.00 3.22
CA PHE A 109 1.06 13.68 3.02
C PHE A 109 1.93 14.85 3.50
N VAL A 110 2.86 14.58 4.41
CA VAL A 110 3.72 15.60 5.02
C VAL A 110 5.14 15.07 5.20
N SER A 111 6.13 15.95 5.03
CA SER A 111 7.52 15.74 5.41
C SER A 111 7.92 16.85 6.37
N THR A 112 8.62 16.49 7.45
CA THR A 112 9.10 17.43 8.49
C THR A 112 10.62 17.50 8.56
#